data_AF-A0A3B9UCJ8-F1
#
_entry.id   AF-A0A3B9UCJ8-F1
#
_cell.length_a   1.000
_cell.length_b   1.000
_cell.length_c   1.000
_cell.angle_alpha   90.00
_cell.angle_beta   90.00
_cell.angle_gamma   90.00
#
_symmetry.space_group_name_H-M   'P 1'
#
loop_
_entity.id
_entity.type
_entity.pdbx_description
1 polymer ?
#
loop_
_entity_poly.entity_id
_entity_poly.type
_entity_poly.pdbx_seq_one_letter_code
_entity_poly.pdbx_strand_id
1 'polypeptide(L)'
;MRTAQKRVVGGAKPTAAVAAVLVLGVLFAVFQVLGWADLIEQKIYFTGEGSKPEASWLYVITWFHWLHVLSGIIVLLLMLVRSTSGYYVGANVLRFTLGAQFWHFLGFLWLYLLGFLLILR
;
A
#
# COMPACT_ATOMS: atom_id res chain seq x y z
N MET A 1 9.34 0.91 9.94
CA MET A 1 9.65 2.16 9.19
C MET A 1 10.05 3.34 10.10
N ARG A 2 9.39 3.58 11.26
CA ARG A 2 9.80 4.62 12.23
C ARG A 2 11.26 4.52 12.71
N THR A 3 11.79 3.32 12.91
CA THR A 3 13.20 3.09 13.27
C THR A 3 14.16 3.51 12.16
N ALA A 4 13.76 3.34 10.89
CA ALA A 4 14.53 3.80 9.74
C ALA A 4 14.58 5.33 9.66
N GLN A 5 13.48 6.00 10.03
CA GLN A 5 13.42 7.46 10.09
C GLN A 5 14.36 8.03 11.16
N LYS A 6 14.42 7.42 12.36
CA LYS A 6 15.41 7.80 13.39
C LYS A 6 16.85 7.59 12.91
N ARG A 7 17.10 6.53 12.13
CA ARG A 7 18.42 6.23 11.53
C ARG A 7 18.80 7.22 10.42
N VAL A 8 17.84 7.66 9.59
CA VAL A 8 18.05 8.73 8.59
C VAL A 8 18.42 10.05 9.25
N VAL A 9 17.71 10.41 10.33
CA VAL A 9 18.02 11.61 11.12
C VAL A 9 19.41 11.52 11.76
N GLY A 10 19.88 10.31 12.08
CA GLY A 10 21.24 10.03 12.53
C GLY A 10 22.30 9.81 11.43
N GLY A 11 21.98 10.08 10.15
CA GLY A 11 22.94 9.99 9.03
C GLY A 11 23.10 8.62 8.37
N ALA A 12 22.32 7.60 8.75
CA ALA A 12 22.40 6.26 8.16
C ALA A 12 21.47 6.11 6.94
N LYS A 13 21.92 5.35 5.93
CA LYS A 13 21.17 5.06 4.70
C LYS A 13 20.04 4.06 4.99
N PRO A 14 18.75 4.42 4.88
CA PRO A 14 17.61 3.55 5.22
C PRO A 14 17.26 2.55 4.11
N THR A 15 18.20 2.25 3.22
CA THR A 15 17.97 1.53 1.95
C THR A 15 17.31 0.17 2.17
N ALA A 16 17.78 -0.59 3.17
CA ALA A 16 17.25 -1.92 3.47
C ALA A 16 15.78 -1.87 3.96
N ALA A 17 15.42 -0.87 4.77
CA ALA A 17 14.07 -0.74 5.28
C ALA A 17 13.08 -0.31 4.18
N VAL A 18 13.49 0.60 3.30
CA VAL A 18 12.66 1.01 2.15
C VAL A 18 12.50 -0.14 1.17
N ALA A 19 13.57 -0.90 0.89
CA ALA A 19 13.51 -2.07 0.04
C ALA A 19 12.56 -3.15 0.59
N ALA A 20 12.63 -3.43 1.90
CA ALA A 20 11.71 -4.38 2.53
C ALA A 20 10.23 -3.94 2.41
N VAL A 21 9.93 -2.66 2.65
CA VAL A 21 8.56 -2.14 2.51
C VAL A 21 8.10 -2.17 1.05
N LEU A 22 8.99 -1.91 0.09
CA LEU A 22 8.69 -2.01 -1.34
C LEU A 22 8.31 -3.44 -1.73
N VAL A 23 9.09 -4.44 -1.31
CA VAL A 23 8.79 -5.86 -1.55
C VAL A 23 7.44 -6.24 -0.93
N LEU A 24 7.19 -5.85 0.32
CA LEU A 24 5.91 -6.09 0.98
C LEU A 24 4.74 -5.41 0.25
N GLY A 25 4.93 -4.20 -0.28
CA GLY A 25 3.92 -3.49 -1.06
C GLY A 25 3.58 -4.18 -2.38
N VAL A 26 4.59 -4.66 -3.10
CA VAL A 26 4.37 -5.44 -4.33
C VAL A 26 3.65 -6.75 -4.02
N LEU A 27 4.09 -7.47 -2.98
CA LEU A 27 3.46 -8.71 -2.55
C LEU A 27 1.99 -8.49 -2.15
N PHE A 28 1.70 -7.40 -1.45
CA PHE A 28 0.33 -6.99 -1.14
C PHE A 28 -0.50 -6.73 -2.42
N ALA A 29 0.06 -6.03 -3.41
CA ALA A 29 -0.63 -5.76 -4.67
C ALA A 29 -0.95 -7.05 -5.44
N VAL A 30 -0.08 -8.06 -5.38
CA VAL A 30 -0.31 -9.39 -5.98
C VAL A 30 -1.42 -10.14 -5.22
N PHE A 31 -1.37 -10.16 -3.88
CA PHE A 31 -2.42 -10.78 -3.07
C PHE A 31 -3.80 -10.16 -3.29
N GLN A 32 -3.88 -8.85 -3.55
CA GLN A 32 -5.14 -8.22 -3.91
C GLN A 32 -5.74 -8.79 -5.20
N VAL A 33 -4.89 -8.97 -6.23
CA VAL A 33 -5.33 -9.53 -7.52
C VAL A 33 -5.75 -10.98 -7.38
N LEU A 34 -5.02 -11.78 -6.59
CA LEU A 34 -5.40 -13.15 -6.27
C LEU A 34 -6.72 -13.21 -5.49
N GLY A 35 -6.94 -12.26 -4.57
CA GLY A 35 -8.21 -12.14 -3.85
C GLY A 35 -9.40 -11.86 -4.79
N TRP A 36 -9.21 -11.02 -5.82
CA TRP A 36 -10.25 -10.84 -6.84
C TRP A 36 -10.51 -12.10 -7.67
N ALA A 37 -9.47 -12.88 -8.00
CA ALA A 37 -9.64 -14.14 -8.71
C ALA A 37 -10.46 -15.15 -7.88
N ASP A 38 -10.19 -15.24 -6.58
CA ASP A 38 -10.93 -16.09 -5.64
C ASP A 38 -12.40 -15.64 -5.49
N LEU A 39 -12.66 -14.32 -5.47
CA LEU A 39 -14.04 -13.79 -5.47
C LEU A 39 -14.82 -14.17 -6.73
N ILE A 40 -14.17 -14.17 -7.89
CA ILE A 40 -14.78 -14.59 -9.15
C ILE A 40 -15.11 -16.09 -9.11
N GLU A 41 -14.22 -16.92 -8.56
CA GLU A 41 -14.44 -18.37 -8.40
C GLU A 41 -15.63 -18.67 -7.48
N GLN A 42 -15.83 -17.85 -6.44
CA GLN A 42 -17.00 -17.91 -5.54
C GLN A 42 -18.31 -17.40 -6.18
N LYS A 43 -18.33 -17.11 -7.49
CA LYS A 43 -19.46 -16.51 -8.24
C LYS A 43 -19.88 -15.13 -7.73
N ILE A 44 -18.98 -14.40 -7.08
CA ILE A 44 -19.21 -13.03 -6.61
C ILE A 44 -18.68 -12.08 -7.68
N TYR A 45 -19.59 -11.71 -8.59
CA TYR A 45 -19.26 -10.87 -9.73
C TYR A 45 -19.44 -9.38 -9.42
N PHE A 46 -18.70 -8.55 -10.15
CA PHE A 46 -18.86 -7.10 -10.15
C PHE A 46 -20.23 -6.67 -10.71
N THR A 47 -20.70 -7.39 -11.74
CA THR A 47 -21.99 -7.22 -12.44
C THR A 47 -22.47 -8.58 -12.97
N GLY A 48 -23.79 -8.84 -13.01
CA GLY A 48 -24.38 -10.06 -13.56
C GLY A 48 -25.55 -10.64 -12.74
N GLU A 49 -26.30 -11.60 -13.33
CA GLU A 49 -27.43 -12.30 -12.69
C GLU A 49 -26.96 -13.09 -11.45
N GLY A 50 -27.20 -12.52 -10.26
CA GLY A 50 -26.73 -13.04 -8.97
C GLY A 50 -25.87 -12.06 -8.15
N SER A 51 -25.51 -10.90 -8.71
CA SER A 51 -24.69 -9.89 -8.02
C SER A 51 -25.54 -9.07 -7.06
N LYS A 52 -25.28 -9.20 -5.75
CA LYS A 52 -25.87 -8.31 -4.75
C LYS A 52 -25.19 -6.93 -4.80
N PRO A 53 -25.91 -5.83 -4.49
CA PRO A 53 -25.31 -4.49 -4.45
C PRO A 53 -24.06 -4.41 -3.57
N GLU A 54 -23.99 -5.20 -2.51
CA GLU A 54 -22.82 -5.26 -1.61
C GLU A 54 -21.53 -5.69 -2.34
N ALA A 55 -21.63 -6.60 -3.31
CA ALA A 55 -20.47 -7.10 -4.05
C ALA A 55 -19.88 -6.04 -4.99
N SER A 56 -20.72 -5.25 -5.67
CA SER A 56 -20.26 -4.17 -6.55
C SER A 56 -19.51 -3.09 -5.76
N TRP A 57 -19.99 -2.71 -4.57
CA TRP A 57 -19.28 -1.75 -3.70
C TRP A 57 -17.93 -2.27 -3.21
N LEU A 58 -17.83 -3.56 -2.88
CA LEU A 58 -16.57 -4.21 -2.53
C LEU A 58 -15.54 -4.03 -3.65
N TYR A 59 -15.89 -4.38 -4.89
CA TYR A 59 -14.98 -4.23 -6.03
C TYR A 59 -14.57 -2.77 -6.24
N VAL A 60 -15.50 -1.80 -6.19
CA VAL A 60 -15.15 -0.37 -6.35
C VAL A 60 -14.14 0.08 -5.28
N ILE A 61 -14.42 -0.19 -4.00
CA ILE A 61 -13.55 0.23 -2.89
C ILE A 61 -12.17 -0.42 -3.01
N THR A 62 -12.13 -1.73 -3.27
CA THR A 62 -10.86 -2.48 -3.36
C THR A 62 -10.04 -2.08 -4.59
N TRP A 63 -10.69 -1.74 -5.72
CA TRP A 63 -10.02 -1.20 -6.92
C TRP A 63 -9.43 0.17 -6.67
N PHE A 64 -10.22 1.10 -6.11
CA PHE A 64 -9.71 2.43 -5.76
C PHE A 64 -8.53 2.34 -4.79
N HIS A 65 -8.63 1.50 -3.77
CA HIS A 65 -7.53 1.27 -2.85
C HIS A 65 -6.27 0.75 -3.56
N TRP A 66 -6.44 -0.22 -4.47
CA TRP A 66 -5.33 -0.79 -5.23
C TRP A 66 -4.62 0.27 -6.11
N LEU A 67 -5.36 1.20 -6.72
CA LEU A 67 -4.76 2.34 -7.44
C LEU A 67 -3.89 3.24 -6.54
N HIS A 68 -4.31 3.46 -5.29
CA HIS A 68 -3.52 4.22 -4.31
C HIS A 68 -2.26 3.47 -3.90
N VAL A 69 -2.32 2.14 -3.77
CA VAL A 69 -1.16 1.29 -3.49
C VAL A 69 -0.14 1.35 -4.62
N LEU A 70 -0.59 1.26 -5.89
CA LEU A 70 0.30 1.43 -7.04
C LEU A 70 1.02 2.79 -7.02
N SER A 71 0.28 3.86 -6.72
CA SER A 71 0.84 5.20 -6.57
C SER A 71 1.88 5.25 -5.44
N GLY A 72 1.58 4.60 -4.31
CA GLY A 72 2.51 4.47 -3.19
C GLY A 72 3.77 3.67 -3.52
N ILE A 73 3.66 2.60 -4.31
CA ILE A 73 4.81 1.80 -4.77
C ILE A 73 5.74 2.67 -5.60
N ILE A 74 5.21 3.50 -6.52
CA ILE A 74 6.01 4.45 -7.31
C ILE A 74 6.78 5.41 -6.39
N VAL A 75 6.11 5.98 -5.38
CA VAL A 75 6.74 6.88 -4.40
C VAL A 75 7.85 6.15 -3.62
N LEU A 76 7.61 4.93 -3.15
CA LEU A 76 8.63 4.11 -2.46
C LEU A 76 9.83 3.79 -3.35
N LEU A 77 9.60 3.52 -4.62
CA LEU A 77 10.64 3.22 -5.60
C LEU A 77 11.52 4.46 -5.85
N LEU A 78 10.90 5.63 -6.03
CA LEU A 78 11.61 6.90 -6.10
C LEU A 78 12.39 7.21 -4.81
N MET A 79 11.83 6.86 -3.65
CA MET A 79 12.52 7.00 -2.36
C MET A 79 13.71 6.06 -2.23
N LEU A 80 13.61 4.84 -2.74
CA LEU A 80 14.71 3.88 -2.73
C LEU A 80 15.88 4.38 -3.59
N VAL A 81 15.60 4.80 -4.83
CA VAL A 81 16.61 5.33 -5.78
C VAL A 81 17.26 6.61 -5.27
N ARG A 82 16.51 7.52 -4.63
CA ARG A 82 17.08 8.73 -4.03
C ARG A 82 17.85 8.44 -2.75
N SER A 83 17.50 7.38 -2.03
CA SER A 83 18.18 6.97 -0.81
C SER A 83 19.56 6.37 -1.09
N THR A 84 19.76 5.72 -2.24
CA THR A 84 21.08 5.19 -2.63
C THR A 84 22.08 6.31 -2.92
N SER A 85 21.63 7.46 -3.42
CA SER A 85 22.47 8.63 -3.74
C SER A 85 22.74 9.58 -2.54
N GLY A 86 22.29 9.25 -1.33
CA GLY A 86 22.53 10.09 -0.13
C GLY A 86 21.67 11.36 -0.05
N TYR A 87 20.59 11.47 -0.82
CA TYR A 87 19.77 12.68 -0.96
C TYR A 87 18.98 13.07 0.31
N TYR A 88 18.79 12.14 1.25
CA TYR A 88 17.96 12.33 2.46
C TYR A 88 18.73 12.84 3.68
N VAL A 89 19.66 13.78 3.49
CA VAL A 89 20.34 14.49 4.58
C VAL A 89 19.74 15.90 4.72
N GLY A 90 19.44 16.33 5.95
CA GLY A 90 18.93 17.68 6.22
C GLY A 90 17.45 17.91 5.83
N ALA A 91 17.16 18.96 5.06
CA ALA A 91 15.78 19.40 4.74
C ALA A 91 14.94 18.36 3.96
N ASN A 92 15.59 17.41 3.29
CA ASN A 92 14.90 16.38 2.50
C ASN A 92 14.32 15.22 3.35
N VAL A 93 14.63 15.15 4.65
CA VAL A 93 14.05 14.16 5.59
C VAL A 93 12.53 14.37 5.75
N LEU A 94 12.03 15.59 5.54
CA LEU A 94 10.60 15.88 5.55
C LEU A 94 9.86 15.11 4.45
N ARG A 95 10.43 15.07 3.24
CA ARG A 95 9.85 14.32 2.10
C ARG A 95 9.79 12.83 2.39
N PHE A 96 10.83 12.29 3.02
CA PHE A 96 10.86 10.89 3.45
C PHE A 96 9.78 10.60 4.50
N THR A 97 9.65 11.49 5.49
CA THR A 97 8.66 11.37 6.56
C THR A 97 7.23 11.42 6.02
N LEU A 98 6.95 12.32 5.08
CA LEU A 98 5.64 12.42 4.42
C LEU A 98 5.32 11.15 3.62
N GLY A 99 6.26 10.65 2.82
CA GLY A 99 6.07 9.40 2.08
C GLY A 99 5.86 8.19 2.99
N ALA A 100 6.60 8.12 4.09
CA ALA A 100 6.39 7.10 5.12
C ALA A 100 5.01 7.21 5.76
N GLN A 101 4.57 8.41 6.13
CA GLN A 101 3.27 8.65 6.75
C GLN A 101 2.13 8.26 5.79
N PHE A 102 2.24 8.62 4.51
CA PHE A 102 1.30 8.22 3.47
C PHE A 102 1.15 6.69 3.40
N TRP A 103 2.26 5.95 3.39
CA TRP A 103 2.23 4.49 3.33
C TRP A 103 1.56 3.84 4.56
N HIS A 104 1.85 4.32 5.79
CA HIS A 104 1.19 3.79 6.99
C HIS A 104 -0.29 4.16 7.03
N PHE A 105 -0.66 5.37 6.60
CA PHE A 105 -2.05 5.78 6.52
C PHE A 105 -2.83 4.87 5.58
N LEU A 106 -2.25 4.57 4.41
CA LEU A 106 -2.86 3.68 3.43
C LEU A 106 -3.03 2.25 4.00
N GLY A 107 -2.01 1.72 4.68
CA GLY A 107 -2.09 0.40 5.31
C GLY A 107 -3.11 0.33 6.46
N PHE A 108 -3.20 1.38 7.29
CA PHE A 108 -4.19 1.47 8.36
C PHE A 108 -5.62 1.56 7.80
N LEU A 109 -5.82 2.41 6.79
CA LEU A 109 -7.09 2.52 6.08
C LEU A 109 -7.50 1.17 5.49
N TRP A 110 -6.55 0.42 4.94
CA TRP A 110 -6.84 -0.91 4.40
C TRP A 110 -7.33 -1.90 5.46
N LEU A 111 -6.66 -1.98 6.61
CA LEU A 111 -7.10 -2.87 7.69
C LEU A 111 -8.52 -2.52 8.18
N TYR A 112 -8.84 -1.23 8.24
CA TYR A 112 -10.19 -0.76 8.54
C TYR A 112 -11.21 -1.20 7.49
N LEU A 113 -10.92 -0.99 6.20
CA LEU A 113 -11.79 -1.40 5.10
C LEU A 113 -11.97 -2.92 5.05
N LEU A 114 -10.90 -3.68 5.25
CA LEU A 114 -10.96 -5.14 5.29
C LEU A 114 -11.87 -5.62 6.42
N GLY A 115 -11.75 -5.04 7.63
CA GLY A 115 -12.65 -5.36 8.74
C GLY A 115 -14.11 -4.98 8.45
N PHE A 116 -14.33 -3.79 7.89
CA PHE A 116 -15.66 -3.34 7.48
C PHE A 116 -16.30 -4.28 6.45
N LEU A 117 -15.55 -4.66 5.41
CA LEU A 117 -16.01 -5.56 4.34
C LEU A 117 -16.20 -7.00 4.83
N LEU A 118 -15.36 -7.50 5.74
CA LEU A 118 -15.50 -8.84 6.30
C LEU A 118 -16.74 -8.96 7.20
N ILE A 119 -17.07 -7.89 7.94
CA ILE A 119 -18.20 -7.89 8.88
C ILE A 119 -19.54 -7.60 8.18
N LEU A 120 -19.53 -6.78 7.13
CA LEU A 120 -20.75 -6.36 6.40
C LEU A 120 -21.05 -7.17 5.14
N ARG A 121 -20.20 -8.14 4.78
CA ARG A 121 -20.48 -9.16 3.77
C ARG A 121 -21.34 -10.28 4.36
#